data_AF-A0A822MS72-F1
#
_entry.id   AF-A0A822MS72-F1
#
_cell.length_a   1.000
_cell.length_b   1.000
_cell.length_c   1.000
_cell.angle_alpha   90.00
_cell.angle_beta   90.00
_cell.angle_gamma   90.00
#
_symmetry.space_group_name_H-M   'P 1'
#
loop_
_entity.id
_entity.type
_entity.pdbx_description
1 polymer ?
#
loop_
_entity_poly.entity_id
_entity_poly.type
_entity_poly.pdbx_seq_one_letter_code
_entity_poly.pdbx_strand_id
1 'polypeptide(L)'
;MDVMDVMDRRTIEIESLGNRQQNTFITQLPQLTKDVLPDGVNARVTYDHRGHCMMFLHDNFGVIGKVVLVDGFMPNIMAELSKERSEHVDIKKTLMEQILTAIEVELIKFRRRALPCVIK
;
A
#
# COMPACT_ATOMS: atom_id res chain seq x y z
N MET A 1 -13.81 -12.33 -12.99
CA MET A 1 -13.33 -13.11 -11.84
C MET A 1 -12.83 -12.08 -10.84
N ASP A 2 -13.72 -11.63 -9.97
CA ASP A 2 -13.42 -10.60 -8.97
C ASP A 2 -13.02 -11.30 -7.67
N VAL A 3 -11.71 -11.60 -7.56
CA VAL A 3 -11.11 -12.41 -6.48
C VAL A 3 -10.79 -11.56 -5.24
N MET A 4 -11.18 -10.29 -5.22
CA MET A 4 -10.82 -9.34 -4.16
C MET A 4 -12.04 -8.53 -3.72
N ASP A 5 -12.21 -8.34 -2.41
CA ASP A 5 -13.20 -7.42 -1.85
C ASP A 5 -12.52 -6.09 -1.54
N VAL A 6 -13.10 -4.99 -2.03
CA VAL A 6 -12.59 -3.65 -1.76
C VAL A 6 -12.79 -3.36 -0.27
N MET A 7 -11.70 -3.14 0.45
CA MET A 7 -11.75 -2.65 1.83
C MET A 7 -12.04 -1.15 1.83
N ASP A 8 -12.48 -0.64 2.98
CA ASP A 8 -12.79 0.78 3.17
C ASP A 8 -11.68 1.69 2.61
N ARG A 9 -12.08 2.74 1.90
CA ARG A 9 -11.15 3.59 1.14
C ARG A 9 -10.46 4.54 2.12
N ARG A 10 -9.17 4.31 2.40
CA ARG A 10 -8.36 5.24 3.19
C ARG A 10 -7.77 6.32 2.28
N THR A 11 -8.31 7.53 2.40
CA THR A 11 -7.70 8.73 1.82
C THR A 11 -6.48 9.10 2.65
N ILE A 12 -5.29 8.88 2.11
CA ILE A 12 -4.06 9.45 2.68
C ILE A 12 -3.71 10.66 1.84
N GLU A 13 -3.82 11.85 2.41
CA GLU A 13 -3.42 13.07 1.70
C GLU A 13 -1.93 12.95 1.39
N ILE A 14 -1.55 12.84 0.12
CA ILE A 14 -0.20 13.14 -0.37
C ILE A 14 -0.39 14.37 -1.26
N GLU A 15 0.47 15.38 -1.16
CA GLU A 15 0.33 16.52 -2.07
C GLU A 15 0.61 15.99 -3.47
N SER A 16 -0.25 16.33 -4.44
CA SER A 16 -0.23 15.82 -5.82
C SER A 16 1.20 15.64 -6.36
N LEU A 17 1.70 14.41 -6.27
CA LEU A 17 2.93 14.03 -6.93
C LEU A 17 2.57 13.91 -8.42
N GLY A 18 3.18 14.71 -9.28
CA GLY A 18 2.94 14.58 -10.73
C GLY A 18 3.23 13.16 -11.22
N ASN A 19 2.62 12.72 -12.32
CA ASN A 19 2.69 11.34 -12.86
C ASN A 19 4.10 10.69 -12.84
N ARG A 20 5.16 11.48 -13.05
CA ARG A 20 6.55 11.00 -12.99
C ARG A 20 6.99 10.61 -11.58
N GLN A 21 6.58 11.35 -10.55
CA GLN A 21 6.89 11.10 -9.14
C GLN A 21 6.02 9.99 -8.53
N GLN A 22 4.85 9.67 -9.09
CA GLN A 22 4.02 8.52 -8.67
C GLN A 22 4.65 7.18 -9.06
N ASN A 23 5.19 7.11 -10.28
CA ASN A 23 5.94 5.94 -10.73
C ASN A 23 7.20 5.74 -9.87
N THR A 24 7.85 6.86 -9.50
CA THR A 24 8.90 6.82 -8.47
C THR A 24 8.34 6.46 -7.11
N PHE A 25 7.15 6.86 -6.70
CA PHE A 25 6.61 6.55 -5.36
C PHE A 25 6.21 5.09 -5.16
N ILE A 26 5.73 4.35 -6.17
CA ILE A 26 5.54 2.88 -6.02
C ILE A 26 6.87 2.15 -6.02
N THR A 27 7.81 2.61 -6.84
CA THR A 27 9.16 2.02 -6.93
C THR A 27 10.09 2.47 -5.80
N GLN A 28 9.76 3.58 -5.12
CA GLN A 28 10.43 4.20 -3.97
C GLN A 28 9.48 4.31 -2.76
N LEU A 29 8.40 3.51 -2.72
CA LEU A 29 7.66 3.19 -1.49
C LEU A 29 8.68 2.36 -0.73
N PRO A 30 9.60 3.03 -0.03
CA PRO A 30 11.00 2.73 -0.20
C PRO A 30 11.23 1.48 0.58
N GLN A 31 11.34 0.36 -0.14
CA GLN A 31 11.68 -0.93 0.43
C GLN A 31 10.81 -1.21 1.66
N LEU A 32 9.55 -1.62 1.44
CA LEU A 32 8.80 -2.39 2.43
C LEU A 32 9.60 -3.68 2.71
N THR A 33 10.72 -3.52 3.41
CA THR A 33 11.57 -4.59 3.89
C THR A 33 10.75 -5.34 4.93
N LYS A 34 11.19 -6.55 5.24
CA LYS A 34 10.59 -7.34 6.33
C LYS A 34 10.51 -6.57 7.65
N ASP A 35 11.29 -5.49 7.81
CA ASP A 35 11.31 -4.66 9.01
C ASP A 35 10.14 -3.67 9.11
N VAL A 36 9.45 -3.37 8.00
CA VAL A 36 8.31 -2.44 7.96
C VAL A 36 6.98 -3.19 7.90
N LEU A 37 6.96 -4.35 7.24
CA LEU A 37 5.78 -5.18 7.11
C LEU A 37 5.58 -6.05 8.36
N PRO A 38 4.34 -6.50 8.64
CA PRO A 38 4.11 -7.50 9.67
C PRO A 38 4.90 -8.79 9.39
N ASP A 39 5.23 -9.52 10.46
CA ASP A 39 5.98 -10.77 10.36
C ASP A 39 5.32 -11.74 9.37
N GLY A 40 6.15 -12.37 8.54
CA GLY A 40 5.70 -13.33 7.52
C GLY A 40 5.03 -12.70 6.30
N VAL A 41 4.88 -11.36 6.24
CA VAL A 41 4.33 -10.65 5.08
C VAL A 41 5.44 -10.21 4.13
N ASN A 42 5.24 -10.49 2.85
CA ASN A 42 6.08 -10.04 1.75
C ASN A 42 5.26 -9.17 0.78
N ALA A 43 5.89 -8.13 0.23
CA ALA A 43 5.31 -7.26 -0.78
C ALA A 43 5.88 -7.57 -2.18
N ARG A 44 5.03 -7.52 -3.20
CA ARG A 44 5.41 -7.70 -4.60
C ARG A 44 4.73 -6.65 -5.47
N VAL A 45 5.51 -5.99 -6.32
CA VAL A 45 4.97 -5.07 -7.33
C VAL A 45 4.17 -5.87 -8.37
N THR A 46 2.95 -5.42 -8.63
CA THR A 46 2.01 -5.98 -9.61
C THR A 46 1.36 -4.85 -10.41
N TYR A 47 0.51 -5.22 -11.36
CA TYR A 47 -0.19 -4.29 -12.24
C TYR A 47 -1.65 -4.72 -12.38
N ASP A 48 -2.56 -3.76 -12.40
CA ASP A 48 -3.94 -3.98 -12.85
C ASP A 48 -4.39 -2.85 -13.78
N HIS A 49 -5.67 -2.87 -14.18
CA HIS A 49 -6.24 -1.87 -15.10
C HIS A 49 -6.18 -0.42 -14.57
N ARG A 50 -5.94 -0.21 -13.28
CA ARG A 50 -5.81 1.13 -12.65
C ARG A 50 -4.36 1.60 -12.56
N GLY A 51 -3.39 0.72 -12.85
CA GLY A 51 -1.97 1.03 -12.89
C GLY A 51 -1.12 0.09 -12.04
N HIS A 52 0.02 0.61 -11.57
CA HIS A 52 0.90 -0.11 -10.67
C HIS A 52 0.22 -0.33 -9.31
N CYS A 53 0.34 -1.54 -8.77
CA CYS A 53 -0.17 -1.90 -7.46
C CYS A 53 0.85 -2.73 -6.68
N MET A 54 0.67 -2.82 -5.37
CA MET A 54 1.49 -3.65 -4.49
C MET A 54 0.64 -4.77 -3.92
N MET A 55 1.00 -6.02 -4.21
CA MET A 55 0.35 -7.20 -3.67
C MET A 55 1.10 -7.71 -2.43
N PHE A 56 0.35 -8.13 -1.42
CA PHE A 56 0.86 -8.63 -0.14
C PHE A 56 0.54 -10.11 0.01
N LEU A 57 1.55 -10.89 0.39
CA LEU A 57 1.46 -12.33 0.59
C LEU A 57 2.00 -12.67 1.99
N HIS A 58 1.38 -13.64 2.65
CA HIS A 58 1.86 -14.21 3.90
C HIS A 58 2.23 -15.68 3.72
N ASP A 59 3.35 -16.09 4.30
CA ASP A 59 3.89 -17.45 4.15
C ASP A 59 2.85 -18.54 4.50
N ASN A 60 2.08 -18.33 5.57
CA ASN A 60 1.04 -19.27 6.02
C ASN A 60 -0.36 -19.01 5.44
N PHE A 61 -0.71 -17.76 5.10
CA PHE A 61 -2.10 -17.38 4.79
C PHE A 61 -2.31 -17.10 3.29
N GLY A 62 -1.26 -17.18 2.48
CA GLY A 62 -1.33 -16.92 1.04
C GLY A 62 -1.49 -15.44 0.73
N VAL A 63 -2.20 -15.11 -0.36
CA VAL A 63 -2.45 -13.71 -0.74
C VAL A 63 -3.31 -13.04 0.33
N ILE A 64 -2.82 -11.94 0.90
CA ILE A 64 -3.56 -11.11 1.85
C ILE A 64 -4.46 -10.14 1.09
N GLY A 65 -3.89 -9.43 0.11
CA GLY A 65 -4.58 -8.36 -0.59
C GLY A 65 -3.62 -7.55 -1.46
N LYS A 66 -4.10 -6.41 -1.97
CA LYS A 66 -3.27 -5.46 -2.71
C LYS A 66 -3.63 -4.02 -2.36
N VAL A 67 -2.66 -3.13 -2.53
CA VAL A 67 -2.83 -1.69 -2.48
C VAL A 67 -2.67 -1.13 -3.89
N VAL A 68 -3.64 -0.33 -4.31
CA VAL A 68 -3.61 0.44 -5.56
C VAL A 68 -3.49 1.91 -5.19
N LEU A 69 -2.50 2.60 -5.77
CA LEU A 69 -2.48 4.05 -5.72
C LEU A 69 -3.33 4.57 -6.87
N VAL A 70 -4.35 5.35 -6.51
CA VAL A 70 -5.24 5.98 -7.48
C VAL A 70 -4.90 7.45 -7.58
N ASP A 71 -4.65 7.89 -8.81
CA ASP A 71 -4.34 9.28 -9.14
C ASP A 71 -5.49 10.22 -8.76
N GLY A 72 -5.12 11.41 -8.27
CA GLY A 72 -6.05 12.43 -7.77
C GLY A 72 -5.30 13.65 -7.23
N PHE A 73 -6.03 14.74 -6.98
CA PHE A 73 -5.49 15.94 -6.32
C PHE A 73 -4.81 15.62 -4.98
N MET A 74 -5.36 14.59 -4.31
CA MET A 74 -4.73 13.81 -3.26
C MET A 74 -4.70 12.35 -3.75
N PRO A 75 -3.54 11.70 -3.85
CA PRO A 75 -3.49 10.30 -4.24
C PRO A 75 -4.13 9.47 -3.14
N ASN A 76 -5.03 8.61 -3.57
CA ASN A 76 -5.79 7.75 -2.68
C ASN A 76 -5.18 6.36 -2.66
N ILE A 77 -5.08 5.77 -1.47
CA ILE A 77 -4.73 4.36 -1.33
C ILE A 77 -6.02 3.56 -1.27
N MET A 78 -6.21 2.71 -2.28
CA MET A 78 -7.28 1.72 -2.29
C MET A 78 -6.71 0.38 -1.87
N ALA A 79 -7.27 -0.19 -0.81
CA ALA A 79 -6.92 -1.51 -0.33
C ALA A 79 -7.97 -2.51 -0.80
N GLU A 80 -7.53 -3.65 -1.32
CA GLU A 80 -8.40 -4.76 -1.68
C GLU A 80 -7.94 -6.01 -0.92
N LEU A 81 -8.84 -6.67 -0.21
CA LEU A 81 -8.59 -7.90 0.53
C LEU A 81 -8.79 -9.10 -0.39
N SER A 82 -7.91 -10.09 -0.31
CA SER A 82 -8.03 -11.33 -1.07
C SER A 82 -9.14 -12.23 -0.50
N LYS A 83 -9.95 -12.81 -1.40
CA LYS A 83 -10.95 -13.84 -1.07
C LYS A 83 -10.40 -15.26 -1.04
N GLU A 84 -9.13 -15.45 -1.44
CA GLU A 84 -8.49 -16.77 -1.37
C GLU A 84 -8.40 -17.24 0.09
N ARG A 85 -8.53 -18.54 0.34
CA ARG A 85 -8.47 -19.12 1.70
C ARG A 85 -9.35 -18.35 2.69
N SER A 86 -10.66 -18.34 2.42
CA SER A 86 -11.64 -17.55 3.17
C SER A 86 -11.70 -17.88 4.66
N GLU A 87 -11.24 -19.06 5.05
CA GLU A 87 -11.02 -19.48 6.45
C GLU A 87 -10.03 -18.59 7.22
N HIS A 88 -9.28 -17.72 6.52
CA HIS A 88 -8.32 -16.78 7.09
C HIS A 88 -8.71 -15.31 6.88
N VAL A 89 -9.97 -15.01 6.54
CA VAL A 89 -10.40 -13.62 6.25
C VAL A 89 -10.11 -12.67 7.41
N ASP A 90 -10.41 -13.05 8.64
CA ASP A 90 -10.20 -12.17 9.80
C ASP A 90 -8.73 -11.82 10.01
N ILE A 91 -7.83 -12.81 9.93
CA ILE A 91 -6.40 -12.57 10.10
C ILE A 91 -5.81 -11.78 8.92
N LYS A 92 -6.29 -12.03 7.70
CA LYS A 92 -5.90 -11.23 6.52
C LYS A 92 -6.34 -9.79 6.65
N LYS A 93 -7.55 -9.55 7.18
CA LYS A 93 -8.05 -8.20 7.44
C LYS A 93 -7.17 -7.48 8.46
N THR A 94 -6.83 -8.13 9.57
CA THR A 94 -5.92 -7.57 10.58
C THR A 94 -4.54 -7.26 9.99
N LEU A 95 -3.96 -8.20 9.22
CA LEU A 95 -2.67 -7.97 8.55
C LEU A 95 -2.74 -6.81 7.56
N MET A 96 -3.83 -6.70 6.80
CA MET A 96 -4.03 -5.59 5.86
C MET A 96 -4.13 -4.23 6.56
N GLU A 97 -4.81 -4.16 7.70
CA GLU A 97 -4.88 -2.93 8.52
C GLU A 97 -3.49 -2.52 9.07
N GLN A 98 -2.68 -3.49 9.48
CA GLN A 98 -1.30 -3.24 9.91
C GLN A 98 -0.42 -2.77 8.75
N ILE A 99 -0.54 -3.39 7.58
CA ILE A 99 0.17 -2.99 6.36
C ILE A 99 -0.18 -1.54 5.98
N LEU A 100 -1.47 -1.18 6.00
CA LEU A 100 -1.92 0.18 5.68
C LEU A 100 -1.34 1.22 6.65
N THR A 101 -1.30 0.87 7.94
CA THR A 101 -0.71 1.73 8.97
C THR A 101 0.80 1.91 8.75
N ALA A 102 1.51 0.84 8.39
CA ALA A 102 2.94 0.90 8.10
C ALA A 102 3.24 1.79 6.87
N ILE A 103 2.45 1.63 5.80
CA ILE A 103 2.54 2.47 4.59
C ILE A 103 2.29 3.95 4.94
N GLU A 104 1.29 4.24 5.76
CA GLU A 104 0.97 5.60 6.21
C GLU A 104 2.14 6.24 6.99
N VAL A 105 2.78 5.48 7.88
CA VAL A 105 3.95 5.95 8.62
C VAL A 105 5.13 6.27 7.68
N GLU A 106 5.41 5.39 6.71
CA GLU A 106 6.48 5.63 5.73
C GLU A 106 6.17 6.83 4.81
N LEU A 107 4.89 7.01 4.46
CA LEU A 107 4.42 8.19 3.72
C LEU A 107 4.68 9.50 4.48
N ILE A 108 4.36 9.53 5.78
CA ILE A 108 4.62 10.68 6.63
C ILE A 108 6.13 10.96 6.75
N LYS A 109 6.96 9.91 6.90
CA LYS A 109 8.42 10.05 6.95
C LYS A 109 8.98 10.59 5.64
N PHE A 110 8.52 10.09 4.50
CA PHE A 110 8.93 10.55 3.17
C PHE A 110 8.63 12.03 2.98
N ARG A 111 7.42 12.49 3.36
CA ARG A 111 7.04 13.91 3.34
C ARG A 111 7.98 14.79 4.15
N ARG A 112 8.32 14.38 5.38
CA ARG A 112 9.25 15.14 6.23
C ARG A 112 10.65 15.29 5.63
N ARG A 113 11.09 14.34 4.81
CA ARG A 113 12.39 14.39 4.11
C ARG A 113 12.33 15.20 2.82
N ALA A 114 11.18 15.24 2.15
CA ALA A 114 10.98 15.93 0.87
C ALA A 114 10.70 17.43 1.01
N LEU A 115 10.31 17.93 2.19
CA LEU A 115 10.26 19.35 2.49
C LEU A 115 11.69 19.88 2.72
N PRO A 116 12.27 20.70 1.82
CA PRO A 116 13.49 21.40 2.16
C PRO A 116 13.20 22.32 3.33
N CYS A 117 14.02 22.25 4.37
CA CYS A 117 14.04 23.23 5.45
C CYS A 117 14.20 24.63 4.83
N VAL A 118 13.11 25.37 4.65
CA VAL A 118 13.17 26.82 4.46
C VAL A 118 13.38 27.41 5.84
N ILE A 119 14.63 27.35 6.32
CA ILE A 119 15.07 28.18 7.44
C ILE A 119 15.25 29.58 6.84
N LYS A 120 14.39 30.50 7.27
CA LYS A 120 14.47 31.92 6.96
C LYS A 120 15.04 32.65 8.16
#